data_AF-A0A317UQI3-F1
#
_entry.id   AF-A0A317UQI3-F1
#
_cell.length_a   1.000
_cell.length_b   1.000
_cell.length_c   1.000
_cell.angle_alpha   90.00
_cell.angle_beta   90.00
_cell.angle_gamma   90.00
#
_symmetry.space_group_name_H-M   'P 1'
#
loop_
_entity.id
_entity.type
_entity.pdbx_description
1 polymer ?
#
loop_
_entity_poly.entity_id
_entity_poly.type
_entity_poly.pdbx_seq_one_letter_code
_entity_poly.pdbx_strand_id
1 'polypeptide(L)'
;MPSWLVKLGALTVLAQTISAAELHIRTTDPPANNYVEHCTVILNDELFGCKGSSKPFPNECGQNYGVETKSICDTMSVTINWDTALVMFDDNKGNTANCTLSSVETEGHCNTDNSTAYPVEANNAVHLSAGTALWGLGTMALGLFL
;
A
#
# COMPACT_ATOMS: atom_id res chain seq x y z
N MET A 1 21.62 17.88 -44.74
CA MET A 1 20.38 17.58 -43.98
C MET A 1 20.29 16.06 -43.86
N PRO A 2 19.89 15.42 -42.74
CA PRO A 2 19.39 15.89 -41.44
C PRO A 2 20.35 15.53 -40.26
N SER A 3 20.43 16.35 -39.21
CA SER A 3 19.70 16.27 -37.92
C SER A 3 20.16 15.14 -36.98
N TRP A 4 20.65 15.50 -35.79
CA TRP A 4 19.84 15.32 -34.57
C TRP A 4 20.58 15.87 -33.34
N LEU A 5 19.93 16.85 -32.71
CA LEU A 5 20.26 17.40 -31.40
C LEU A 5 20.07 16.30 -30.35
N VAL A 6 21.13 15.96 -29.62
CA VAL A 6 21.01 15.21 -28.38
C VAL A 6 20.45 16.16 -27.33
N LYS A 7 19.11 16.19 -27.20
CA LYS A 7 18.43 16.76 -26.05
C LYS A 7 18.74 15.87 -24.85
N LEU A 8 19.68 16.31 -24.02
CA LEU A 8 19.83 15.85 -22.64
C LEU A 8 18.56 16.25 -21.89
N GLY A 9 17.57 15.36 -21.91
CA GLY A 9 16.41 15.43 -21.03
C GLY A 9 16.90 15.15 -19.63
N ALA A 10 17.03 16.20 -18.82
CA ALA A 10 17.22 16.06 -17.39
C ALA A 10 16.03 15.25 -16.84
N LEU A 11 16.30 14.01 -16.42
CA LEU A 11 15.39 13.24 -15.59
C LEU A 11 15.24 14.02 -14.29
N THR A 12 14.19 14.83 -14.21
CA THR A 12 13.73 15.38 -12.94
C THR A 12 13.30 14.18 -12.11
N VAL A 13 14.18 13.74 -11.22
CA VAL A 13 13.80 12.87 -10.10
C VAL A 13 12.69 13.62 -9.36
N LEU A 14 11.46 13.11 -9.52
CA LEU A 14 10.30 13.60 -8.79
C LEU A 14 10.68 13.56 -7.32
N ALA A 15 10.84 14.74 -6.72
CA ALA A 15 10.99 14.88 -5.28
C ALA A 15 9.68 14.37 -4.68
N GLN A 16 9.67 13.10 -4.32
CA GLN A 16 8.57 12.48 -3.58
C GLN A 16 8.47 13.27 -2.28
N THR A 17 7.48 14.14 -2.18
CA THR A 17 7.07 14.70 -0.89
C THR A 17 6.71 13.51 -0.03
N ILE A 18 7.61 13.17 0.90
CA ILE A 18 7.45 12.11 1.87
C ILE A 18 6.40 12.61 2.86
N SER A 19 5.13 12.54 2.48
CA SER A 19 4.03 12.82 3.38
C SER A 19 3.92 11.63 4.32
N ALA A 20 4.33 11.85 5.56
CA ALA A 20 4.13 10.95 6.68
C ALA A 20 2.64 10.93 7.02
N ALA A 21 2.01 9.78 6.96
CA ALA A 21 0.63 9.61 7.39
C ALA A 21 0.45 8.23 8.01
N GLU A 22 -0.19 8.22 9.18
CA GLU A 22 -0.64 6.99 9.79
C GLU A 22 -1.95 6.53 9.13
N LEU A 23 -1.97 5.26 8.70
CA LEU A 23 -3.17 4.57 8.25
C LEU A 23 -3.48 3.40 9.17
N HIS A 24 -4.77 3.13 9.36
CA HIS A 24 -5.23 1.88 9.96
C HIS A 24 -6.43 1.32 9.21
N ILE A 25 -6.65 0.02 9.35
CA ILE A 25 -7.85 -0.65 8.88
C ILE A 25 -8.77 -0.97 10.05
N ARG A 26 -10.08 -0.94 9.80
CA ARG A 26 -11.09 -1.24 10.82
C ARG A 26 -12.30 -1.93 10.22
N THR A 27 -12.82 -2.92 10.93
CA THR A 27 -14.12 -3.51 10.61
C THR A 27 -15.23 -2.54 11.01
N THR A 28 -16.10 -2.22 10.06
CA THR A 28 -17.13 -1.18 10.16
C THR A 28 -18.47 -1.74 9.71
N ASP A 29 -19.54 -1.33 10.41
CA ASP A 29 -20.91 -1.68 10.07
C ASP A 29 -21.53 -0.54 9.26
N PRO A 30 -22.04 -0.78 8.04
CA PRO A 30 -22.76 0.21 7.29
C PRO A 30 -24.09 0.50 8.00
N PRO A 31 -24.53 1.78 8.07
CA PRO A 31 -25.74 2.16 8.80
C PRO A 31 -27.02 1.53 8.24
N ALA A 32 -27.00 1.07 6.99
CA ALA A 32 -28.13 0.40 6.35
C ALA A 32 -28.31 -1.06 6.78
N ASN A 33 -27.27 -1.72 7.30
CA ASN A 33 -27.34 -3.11 7.72
C ASN A 33 -26.23 -3.45 8.73
N ASN A 34 -26.57 -3.45 10.02
CA ASN A 34 -25.64 -3.79 11.12
C ASN A 34 -25.23 -5.28 11.16
N TYR A 35 -25.73 -6.12 10.25
CA TYR A 35 -25.36 -7.53 10.15
C TYR A 35 -24.30 -7.78 9.06
N VAL A 36 -23.86 -6.73 8.35
CA VAL A 36 -22.84 -6.84 7.31
C VAL A 36 -21.63 -6.05 7.76
N GLU A 37 -20.54 -6.75 8.02
CA GLU A 37 -19.30 -6.13 8.47
C GLU A 37 -18.35 -5.95 7.28
N HIS A 38 -17.74 -4.76 7.17
CA HIS A 38 -16.83 -4.43 6.09
C HIS A 38 -15.54 -3.82 6.62
N CYS A 39 -14.39 -4.21 6.06
CA CYS A 39 -13.14 -3.55 6.34
C CYS A 39 -13.08 -2.19 5.64
N THR A 40 -12.57 -1.17 6.33
CA THR A 40 -12.39 0.18 5.79
C THR A 40 -10.99 0.67 6.17
N VAL A 41 -10.31 1.34 5.23
CA VAL A 41 -9.05 2.04 5.50
C VAL A 41 -9.35 3.43 6.02
N ILE A 42 -8.66 3.85 7.06
CA ILE A 42 -8.81 5.15 7.70
C ILE A 42 -7.43 5.83 7.71
N LEU A 43 -7.38 7.01 7.09
CA LEU A 43 -6.26 7.95 7.17
C LEU A 43 -6.42 8.82 8.41
N ASN A 44 -5.54 8.64 9.38
CA ASN A 44 -5.51 9.47 10.59
C ASN A 44 -4.94 10.87 10.31
N ASP A 45 -3.96 10.93 9.41
CA ASP A 45 -3.27 12.14 9.02
C ASP A 45 -3.54 12.50 7.56
N GLU A 46 -3.24 13.75 7.19
CA GLU A 46 -3.39 14.22 5.83
C GLU A 46 -2.28 13.66 4.93
N LEU A 47 -2.66 12.87 3.93
CA LEU A 47 -1.78 12.33 2.90
C LEU A 47 -2.18 12.93 1.54
N PHE A 48 -1.28 13.68 0.90
CA PHE A 48 -1.55 14.38 -0.36
C PHE A 48 -2.81 15.28 -0.36
N GLY A 49 -3.17 15.85 0.80
CA GLY A 49 -4.40 16.66 0.95
C GLY A 49 -5.67 15.84 1.25
N CYS A 50 -5.54 14.54 1.51
CA CYS A 50 -6.63 13.64 1.84
C CYS A 50 -6.54 13.16 3.29
N LYS A 51 -7.66 13.27 4.01
CA LYS A 51 -7.87 12.70 5.33
C LYS A 51 -9.31 12.18 5.40
N GLY A 52 -9.49 10.93 5.82
CA GLY A 52 -10.79 10.29 5.84
C GLY A 52 -10.74 8.78 5.65
N SER A 53 -11.86 8.20 5.25
CA SER A 53 -12.02 6.76 5.10
C SER A 53 -12.22 6.34 3.65
N SER A 54 -11.73 5.16 3.28
CA SER A 54 -12.02 4.54 1.99
C SER A 54 -13.50 4.14 1.90
N LYS A 55 -13.92 3.78 0.68
CA LYS A 55 -15.10 2.91 0.53
C LYS A 55 -14.82 1.53 1.17
N PRO A 56 -15.86 0.84 1.67
CA PRO A 56 -15.70 -0.45 2.30
C PRO A 56 -15.19 -1.52 1.33
N PHE A 57 -14.35 -2.41 1.85
CA PHE A 57 -13.96 -3.68 1.25
C PHE A 57 -15.06 -4.73 1.42
N PRO A 58 -15.11 -5.77 0.56
CA PRO A 58 -16.25 -6.68 0.52
C PRO A 58 -16.53 -7.40 1.84
N ASN A 59 -15.49 -7.78 2.58
CA ASN A 59 -15.61 -8.51 3.85
C ASN A 59 -14.96 -7.74 5.00
N GLU A 60 -15.18 -8.21 6.24
CA GLU A 60 -14.49 -7.74 7.45
C GLU A 60 -12.96 -7.86 7.34
N CYS A 61 -12.23 -7.10 8.17
CA CYS A 61 -10.78 -7.18 8.20
C CYS A 61 -10.35 -8.58 8.65
N GLY A 62 -9.35 -9.17 7.99
CA GLY A 62 -8.90 -10.55 8.20
C GLY A 62 -9.59 -11.60 7.32
N GLN A 63 -10.69 -11.26 6.64
CA GLN A 63 -11.40 -12.19 5.73
C GLN A 63 -11.27 -11.83 4.24
N ASN A 64 -10.65 -10.70 3.90
CA ASN A 64 -10.35 -10.36 2.51
C ASN A 64 -9.08 -11.09 2.02
N TYR A 65 -8.96 -11.27 0.72
CA TYR A 65 -7.87 -12.02 0.08
C TYR A 65 -7.45 -11.37 -1.24
N GLY A 66 -6.24 -11.64 -1.70
CA GLY A 66 -5.75 -11.09 -2.96
C GLY A 66 -5.53 -9.58 -2.93
N VAL A 67 -5.65 -8.94 -4.10
CA VAL A 67 -5.43 -7.50 -4.28
C VAL A 67 -6.73 -6.79 -4.56
N GLU A 68 -7.06 -5.80 -3.74
CA GLU A 68 -8.28 -5.02 -3.88
C GLU A 68 -8.01 -3.52 -3.81
N THR A 69 -8.73 -2.76 -4.64
CA THR A 69 -8.63 -1.30 -4.70
C THR A 69 -9.96 -0.67 -4.35
N LYS A 70 -9.94 0.37 -3.51
CA LYS A 70 -11.10 1.20 -3.15
C LYS A 70 -10.80 2.66 -3.31
N SER A 71 -11.83 3.43 -3.66
CA SER A 71 -11.72 4.89 -3.68
C SER A 71 -11.67 5.45 -2.26
N ILE A 72 -10.95 6.55 -2.11
CA ILE A 72 -10.81 7.31 -0.88
C ILE A 72 -10.67 8.79 -1.25
N CYS A 73 -11.24 9.69 -0.44
CA CYS A 73 -11.26 11.13 -0.75
C CYS A 73 -11.72 11.46 -2.19
N ASP A 74 -12.79 10.80 -2.62
CA ASP A 74 -13.47 10.89 -3.93
C ASP A 74 -12.65 10.50 -5.17
N THR A 75 -11.47 11.11 -5.36
CA THR A 75 -10.65 10.94 -6.57
C THR A 75 -9.39 10.12 -6.36
N MET A 76 -9.05 9.76 -5.14
CA MET A 76 -7.85 8.99 -4.81
C MET A 76 -8.21 7.51 -4.61
N SER A 77 -7.20 6.66 -4.58
CA SER A 77 -7.41 5.23 -4.36
C SER A 77 -6.42 4.65 -3.36
N VAL A 78 -6.90 3.66 -2.62
CA VAL A 78 -6.08 2.80 -1.77
C VAL A 78 -6.21 1.37 -2.26
N THR A 79 -5.07 0.72 -2.46
CA THR A 79 -4.96 -0.68 -2.86
C THR A 79 -4.31 -1.45 -1.73
N ILE A 80 -4.93 -2.56 -1.33
CA ILE A 80 -4.37 -3.48 -0.34
C ILE A 80 -4.14 -4.82 -1.02
N ASN A 81 -2.95 -5.37 -0.85
CA ASN A 81 -2.69 -6.79 -1.07
C ASN A 81 -2.83 -7.50 0.28
N TRP A 82 -3.97 -8.16 0.50
CA TRP A 82 -4.33 -8.83 1.74
C TRP A 82 -3.43 -10.03 2.05
N ASP A 83 -2.78 -10.62 1.05
CA ASP A 83 -1.87 -11.76 1.24
C ASP A 83 -0.50 -11.31 1.79
N THR A 84 -0.12 -10.05 1.54
CA THR A 84 1.20 -9.48 1.91
C THR A 84 1.12 -8.30 2.85
N ALA A 85 -0.09 -7.86 3.22
CA ALA A 85 -0.36 -6.66 4.00
C ALA A 85 0.18 -5.35 3.38
N LEU A 86 0.60 -5.35 2.10
CA LEU A 86 1.09 -4.17 1.42
C LEU A 86 -0.06 -3.23 1.06
N VAL A 87 0.07 -1.97 1.44
CA VAL A 87 -0.86 -0.89 1.11
C VAL A 87 -0.18 0.07 0.16
N MET A 88 -0.89 0.43 -0.90
CA MET A 88 -0.50 1.46 -1.85
C MET A 88 -1.58 2.53 -1.91
N PHE A 89 -1.18 3.78 -1.77
CA PHE A 89 -2.02 4.95 -1.96
C PHE A 89 -1.62 5.65 -3.25
N ASP A 90 -2.60 6.01 -4.06
CA ASP A 90 -2.40 6.70 -5.34
C ASP A 90 -3.32 7.93 -5.40
N ASP A 91 -2.72 9.09 -5.64
CA ASP A 91 -3.47 10.31 -5.93
C ASP A 91 -3.72 10.46 -7.43
N ASN A 92 -4.76 11.22 -7.79
CA ASN A 92 -5.11 11.48 -9.18
C ASN A 92 -4.10 12.36 -9.95
N LYS A 93 -2.96 12.71 -9.35
CA LYS A 93 -1.88 13.52 -9.92
C LYS A 93 -0.61 12.71 -10.15
N GLY A 94 -0.61 11.41 -9.83
CA GLY A 94 0.51 10.49 -10.00
C GLY A 94 1.48 10.42 -8.82
N ASN A 95 1.11 10.98 -7.66
CA ASN A 95 1.84 10.78 -6.41
C ASN A 95 1.40 9.46 -5.78
N THR A 96 2.37 8.73 -5.24
CA THR A 96 2.12 7.45 -4.57
C THR A 96 2.80 7.41 -3.22
N ALA A 97 2.18 6.71 -2.29
CA ALA A 97 2.76 6.33 -1.01
C ALA A 97 2.49 4.85 -0.75
N ASN A 98 3.35 4.20 0.01
CA ASN A 98 3.14 2.81 0.39
C ASN A 98 3.56 2.58 1.84
N CYS A 99 3.03 1.50 2.40
CA CYS A 99 3.39 1.01 3.71
C CYS A 99 2.97 -0.46 3.80
N THR A 100 3.49 -1.18 4.77
CA THR A 100 3.03 -2.53 5.11
C THR A 100 2.25 -2.46 6.42
N LEU A 101 1.05 -3.05 6.47
CA LEU A 101 0.27 -3.10 7.71
C LEU A 101 0.92 -4.03 8.73
N SER A 102 0.76 -3.71 10.00
CA SER A 102 1.12 -4.57 11.13
C SER A 102 0.30 -5.86 11.20
N SER A 103 -0.94 -5.84 10.68
CA SER A 103 -1.84 -6.97 10.56
C SER A 103 -2.90 -6.65 9.49
N VAL A 104 -3.51 -7.69 8.89
CA VAL A 104 -4.69 -7.55 8.02
C VAL A 104 -6.01 -7.64 8.80
N GLU A 105 -5.94 -7.87 10.11
CA GLU A 105 -7.07 -7.83 11.03
C GLU A 105 -7.43 -6.39 11.43
N THR A 106 -8.56 -6.20 12.11
CA THR A 106 -8.99 -4.88 12.58
C THR A 106 -7.93 -4.22 13.46
N GLU A 107 -7.77 -2.90 13.34
CA GLU A 107 -6.72 -2.08 13.97
C GLU A 107 -5.29 -2.36 13.47
N GLY A 108 -5.15 -3.17 12.42
CA GLY A 108 -3.93 -3.23 11.62
C GLY A 108 -3.56 -1.83 11.11
N HIS A 109 -2.31 -1.43 11.26
CA HIS A 109 -1.87 -0.05 11.00
C HIS A 109 -0.49 0.00 10.36
N CYS A 110 -0.18 1.13 9.74
CA CYS A 110 1.11 1.39 9.14
C CYS A 110 1.37 2.91 9.13
N ASN A 111 2.62 3.29 8.86
CA ASN A 111 2.97 4.67 8.57
C ASN A 111 3.74 4.75 7.24
N THR A 112 3.39 5.70 6.40
CA THR A 112 4.02 5.90 5.08
C THR A 112 5.43 6.48 5.15
N ASP A 113 5.82 7.11 6.28
CA ASP A 113 7.19 7.58 6.51
C ASP A 113 8.17 6.48 6.92
N ASN A 114 7.63 5.34 7.37
CA ASN A 114 8.34 4.14 7.73
C ASN A 114 7.64 2.95 7.06
N SER A 115 7.64 2.97 5.74
CA SER A 115 6.92 2.00 4.90
C SER A 115 7.35 0.54 5.11
N THR A 116 8.52 0.33 5.73
CA THR A 116 9.10 -0.97 6.07
C THR A 116 9.05 -1.29 7.57
N ALA A 117 8.32 -0.52 8.38
CA ALA A 117 8.21 -0.72 9.83
C ALA A 117 7.77 -2.15 10.20
N TYR A 118 6.82 -2.67 9.41
CA TYR A 118 6.37 -4.04 9.47
C TYR A 118 6.95 -4.72 8.23
N PRO A 119 7.98 -5.57 8.35
CA PRO A 119 8.46 -6.30 7.20
C PRO A 119 7.31 -7.13 6.65
N VAL A 120 7.24 -7.24 5.32
CA VAL A 120 6.34 -8.20 4.64
C VAL A 120 6.80 -9.59 5.04
N GLU A 121 6.35 -10.08 6.19
CA GLU A 121 6.23 -11.49 6.41
C GLU A 121 5.12 -11.90 5.45
N ALA A 122 5.50 -12.42 4.28
CA ALA A 122 4.56 -13.15 3.45
C ALA A 122 3.76 -14.04 4.40
N ASN A 123 2.43 -13.85 4.47
CA ASN A 123 1.52 -14.62 5.31
C ASN A 123 1.51 -16.08 4.83
N ASN A 124 2.64 -16.76 4.99
CA ASN A 124 2.72 -18.19 5.05
C ASN A 124 2.22 -18.58 6.44
N ALA A 125 0.93 -18.31 6.69
CA ALA A 125 0.14 -19.35 7.32
C ALA A 125 0.36 -20.59 6.45
N VAL A 126 1.20 -21.47 6.96
CA VAL A 126 1.72 -22.64 6.27
C VAL A 126 0.55 -23.56 5.92
N HIS A 127 -0.09 -23.35 4.76
CA HIS A 127 -0.54 -24.47 3.97
C HIS A 127 0.68 -24.99 3.23
N LEU A 128 1.41 -25.88 3.93
CA LEU A 128 2.50 -26.69 3.41
C LEU A 128 1.98 -27.46 2.18
N SER A 129 2.12 -26.88 0.99
CA SER A 129 2.26 -27.66 -0.23
C SER A 129 3.68 -27.47 -0.71
N ALA A 130 4.47 -28.53 -0.54
CA ALA A 130 5.84 -28.58 -0.98
C ALA A 130 5.89 -28.45 -2.51
N GLY A 131 6.46 -27.36 -3.01
CA GLY A 131 6.85 -27.24 -4.41
C GLY A 131 6.85 -25.82 -4.93
N THR A 132 8.07 -25.28 -5.10
CA THR A 132 8.41 -24.16 -6.01
C THR A 132 7.95 -22.75 -5.59
N ALA A 133 8.70 -21.67 -5.75
CA ALA A 133 10.11 -21.45 -6.06
C ALA A 133 10.42 -19.99 -5.67
N LEU A 134 11.58 -19.81 -5.05
CA LEU A 134 12.36 -18.57 -4.96
C LEU A 134 12.30 -17.77 -6.28
N TRP A 135 11.79 -16.53 -6.26
CA TRP A 135 12.06 -15.56 -7.32
C TRP A 135 12.17 -14.13 -6.78
N GLY A 136 13.40 -13.61 -6.82
CA GLY A 136 13.83 -12.21 -6.93
C GLY A 136 13.32 -11.24 -5.86
N LEU A 137 14.16 -10.56 -5.08
CA LEU A 137 15.20 -9.66 -5.56
C LEU A 137 16.32 -9.56 -4.52
N GLY A 138 17.45 -10.22 -4.79
CA GLY A 138 18.69 -10.01 -4.07
C GLY A 138 19.75 -9.51 -5.04
N THR A 139 20.18 -8.25 -4.88
CA THR A 139 21.58 -7.80 -4.95
C THR A 139 21.64 -6.27 -5.00
N MET A 140 21.51 -5.64 -3.84
CA MET A 140 22.26 -4.40 -3.57
C MET A 140 23.02 -4.61 -2.26
N ALA A 141 24.16 -5.28 -2.35
CA ALA A 141 25.24 -5.19 -1.37
C ALA A 141 26.39 -4.53 -2.12
N LEU A 142 26.53 -3.20 -1.98
CA LEU A 142 27.52 -2.60 -1.09
C LEU A 142 28.92 -3.11 -1.39
N GLY A 143 29.68 -2.23 -2.05
CA GLY A 143 31.10 -2.42 -2.24
C GLY A 143 31.83 -2.54 -0.92
N LEU A 144 32.73 -3.51 -0.87
CA LEU A 144 33.90 -3.56 -0.01
C LEU A 144 34.86 -4.50 -0.75
N PHE A 145 35.96 -3.95 -1.27
CA PHE A 145 37.31 -4.53 -1.36
C PHE A 145 38.09 -3.81 -2.48
N LEU A 146 39.02 -2.96 -2.02
CA LEU A 146 40.26 -2.46 -2.66
C LEU A 146 40.16 -1.82 -4.05
#